data_AF-A0A8J2TEZ6-F1
#
_entry.id   AF-A0A8J2TEZ6-F1
#
_cell.length_a   1.000
_cell.length_b   1.000
_cell.length_c   1.000
_cell.angle_alpha   90.00
_cell.angle_beta   90.00
_cell.angle_gamma   90.00
#
_symmetry.space_group_name_H-M   'P 1'
#
loop_
_entity.id
_entity.type
_entity.pdbx_description
1 polymer ?
#
loop_
_entity_poly.entity_id
_entity_poly.type
_entity_poly.pdbx_seq_one_letter_code
_entity_poly.pdbx_strand_id
1 'polypeptide(L)' 'MLRFELSSLINAPVETVWKFHERSDILQILTPPWQPVEIIRREGGLGVGAISEFRLWIGFIPFVG' A
#
# COMPACT_ATOMS: atom_id res chain seq x y z
N MET A 1 -0.54 13.29 17.74
CA MET A 1 -0.35 12.29 16.67
C MET A 1 -1.70 12.07 16.00
N LEU A 2 -1.80 12.28 14.69
CA LEU A 2 -2.98 11.88 13.93
C LEU A 2 -2.97 10.35 13.80
N ARG A 3 -4.00 9.69 14.33
CA ARG A 3 -4.26 8.27 14.07
C ARG A 3 -5.37 8.20 13.04
N PHE A 4 -5.07 7.65 11.87
CA PHE A 4 -6.07 7.34 10.85
C PHE A 4 -6.47 5.88 11.00
N GLU A 5 -7.77 5.61 11.02
CA GLU A 5 -8.33 4.27 11.08
C GLU A 5 -9.51 4.20 10.12
N LEU A 6 -9.51 3.20 9.23
CA LEU A 6 -10.55 2.97 8.24
C LEU A 6 -10.84 1.47 8.19
N SER A 7 -12.12 1.12 8.28
CA SER A 7 -12.62 -0.25 8.13
C SER A 7 -13.59 -0.30 6.97
N SER A 8 -13.49 -1.33 6.13
CA SER A 8 -14.38 -1.54 5.00
C SER A 8 -14.72 -3.03 4.86
N LEU A 9 -15.92 -3.31 4.38
CA LEU A 9 -16.37 -4.67 4.08
C LEU A 9 -15.98 -5.02 2.64
N ILE A 10 -15.18 -6.06 2.48
CA ILE A 10 -14.84 -6.62 1.17
C ILE A 10 -15.74 -7.82 0.95
N ASN A 11 -16.54 -7.79 -0.12
CA ASN A 11 -17.43 -8.89 -0.49
C ASN A 11 -16.65 -10.04 -1.15
N ALA A 12 -15.75 -10.66 -0.40
CA ALA A 12 -14.95 -11.81 -0.81
C ALA A 12 -14.55 -12.67 0.40
N PRO A 13 -14.28 -13.97 0.22
CA PRO A 13 -13.72 -14.81 1.29
C PRO A 13 -12.39 -14.27 1.82
N VAL A 14 -12.12 -14.50 3.10
CA VAL A 14 -10.91 -14.01 3.78
C VAL A 14 -9.64 -14.47 3.08
N GLU A 15 -9.60 -15.72 2.62
CA GLU A 15 -8.46 -16.30 1.93
C GLU A 15 -8.19 -15.61 0.60
N THR A 16 -9.24 -15.12 -0.06
CA THR A 16 -9.12 -14.34 -1.31
C THR A 16 -8.54 -12.97 -1.03
N VAL A 17 -9.01 -12.30 0.04
CA VAL A 17 -8.47 -11.01 0.47
C VAL A 17 -7.01 -11.16 0.90
N TRP A 18 -6.65 -12.22 1.62
CA TRP A 18 -5.28 -12.49 2.03
C TRP A 18 -4.35 -12.70 0.82
N LYS A 19 -4.73 -13.61 -0.09
CA LYS A 19 -3.96 -13.88 -1.31
C LYS A 19 -3.80 -12.65 -2.18
N PHE A 20 -4.81 -11.77 -2.22
CA PHE A 20 -4.69 -10.48 -2.90
C PHE A 20 -3.56 -9.63 -2.30
N HIS A 21 -3.46 -9.55 -0.96
CA HIS A 21 -2.41 -8.79 -0.30
C HIS A 21 -1.01 -9.45 -0.39
N GLU A 22 -0.93 -10.77 -0.59
CA GLU A 22 0.34 -11.47 -0.75
C GLU A 22 0.98 -11.31 -2.13
N ARG A 23 0.25 -10.79 -3.13
CA ARG A 23 0.77 -10.65 -4.49
C ARG A 23 2.04 -9.81 -4.52
N SER A 24 2.98 -10.19 -5.38
CA SER A 24 4.25 -9.48 -5.57
C SER A 24 4.07 -8.06 -6.13
N ASP A 25 3.00 -7.82 -6.90
CA ASP A 25 2.65 -6.53 -7.51
C ASP A 25 1.68 -5.67 -6.68
N ILE A 26 1.22 -6.17 -5.52
CA ILE A 26 0.12 -5.55 -4.77
C ILE A 26 0.34 -4.07 -4.44
N LEU A 27 1.57 -3.68 -4.12
CA LEU A 27 1.88 -2.31 -3.71
C LEU A 27 1.70 -1.32 -4.87
N GLN A 28 1.89 -1.77 -6.12
CA GLN A 28 1.59 -0.96 -7.30
C GLN A 28 0.07 -0.81 -7.48
N ILE A 29 -0.70 -1.87 -7.21
CA ILE A 29 -2.17 -1.86 -7.31
C ILE A 29 -2.80 -0.99 -6.22
N LEU A 30 -2.29 -1.05 -4.99
CA LEU A 30 -2.79 -0.28 -3.84
C LEU A 30 -2.31 1.17 -3.84
N THR A 31 -1.25 1.49 -4.60
CA THR A 31 -0.79 2.87 -4.76
C THR A 31 -1.79 3.62 -5.65
N PRO A 32 -2.33 4.76 -5.20
CA PRO A 32 -3.20 5.57 -6.05
C PRO A 32 -2.51 5.92 -7.38
N PRO A 33 -3.18 5.83 -8.54
CA PRO A 33 -2.53 6.04 -9.85
C PRO A 33 -1.87 7.40 -10.04
N TRP A 34 -2.30 8.41 -9.28
CA TRP A 34 -1.76 9.77 -9.30
C TRP A 34 -0.54 9.96 -8.38
N GLN A 35 -0.18 8.97 -7.56
CA GLN A 35 0.90 9.05 -6.59
C GLN A 35 2.17 8.38 -7.14
N PRO A 36 3.25 9.14 -7.39
CA PRO A 36 4.52 8.54 -7.80
C PRO A 36 5.15 7.80 -6.61
N VAL A 37 5.21 6.48 -6.71
CA VAL A 37 5.85 5.60 -5.73
C VAL A 37 6.87 4.71 -6.44
N GLU A 38 8.09 4.68 -5.91
CA GLU A 38 9.14 3.76 -6.33
C GLU A 38 9.38 2.75 -5.20
N ILE A 39 9.25 1.46 -5.52
CA ILE A 39 9.51 0.37 -4.58
C ILE A 39 11.02 0.10 -4.61
N ILE A 40 11.72 0.45 -3.53
CA ILE A 40 13.17 0.31 -3.42
C ILE A 40 13.54 -1.12 -2.99
N ARG A 41 12.76 -1.69 -2.06
CA ARG A 41 12.98 -3.03 -1.52
C ARG A 41 11.69 -3.65 -1.05
N ARG A 42 11.53 -4.96 -1.29
CA ARG A 42 10.45 -5.76 -0.69
C ARG A 42 10.96 -7.16 -0.39
N GLU A 43 11.03 -7.50 0.88
CA GLU A 43 11.52 -8.80 1.37
C GLU A 43 10.58 -9.37 2.42
N GLY A 44 10.38 -10.68 2.42
CA GLY A 44 9.56 -11.38 3.40
C GLY A 44 8.04 -11.27 3.21
N GLY A 45 7.55 -10.49 2.25
CA GLY A 45 6.12 -10.43 1.89
C GLY A 45 5.26 -9.78 2.98
N LEU A 46 4.32 -10.55 3.55
CA LEU A 46 3.48 -10.15 4.70
C LEU A 46 3.87 -10.87 5.99
N GLY A 47 4.98 -11.62 5.98
CA GLY A 47 5.45 -12.38 7.14
C GLY A 47 6.00 -11.49 8.25
N VAL A 48 6.19 -12.08 9.43
CA VAL A 48 6.88 -11.43 10.54
C VAL A 48 8.31 -11.11 10.10
N GLY A 49 8.72 -9.85 10.28
CA GLY A 49 10.04 -9.37 9.86
C GLY A 49 10.14 -8.99 8.38
N ALA A 50 9.03 -9.01 7.63
CA ALA A 50 9.00 -8.47 6.27
C ALA A 50 9.36 -6.98 6.26
N ILE A 51 10.15 -6.56 5.27
CA ILE A 51 10.60 -5.18 5.09
C ILE A 51 10.15 -4.72 3.71
N SER A 52 9.50 -3.55 3.67
CA SER A 52 9.19 -2.85 2.43
C SER A 52 9.70 -1.42 2.51
N GLU A 53 10.58 -1.05 1.58
CA GLU A 53 11.15 0.29 1.48
C GLU A 53 10.60 0.97 0.22
N PHE A 54 10.12 2.20 0.40
CA PHE A 54 9.49 2.98 -0.64
C PHE A 54 10.14 4.36 -0.72
N ARG A 55 10.29 4.88 -1.93
CA ARG A 55 10.50 6.30 -2.17
C ARG A 55 9.17 6.90 -2.61
N LEU A 56 8.60 7.73 -1.73
CA LEU A 56 7.37 8.46 -1.97
C LEU A 56 7.71 9.86 -2.47
N TRP A 57 7.15 10.25 -3.61
CA TRP A 57 7.22 11.63 -4.07
C TRP A 57 5.97 12.37 -3.60
N ILE A 58 6.11 13.18 -2.54
CA ILE A 58 5.01 13.99 -2.03
C ILE A 58 4.98 15.32 -2.82
N GLY A 59 4.11 15.38 -3.82
CA GLY A 59 3.62 16.62 -4.43
C GLY A 59 4.01 16.88 -5.89
N PHE A 60 3.02 17.31 -6.67
CA PHE A 60 3.17 18.20 -7.85
C PHE A 60 2.08 19.31 -7.92
N ILE A 61 1.24 19.51 -6.89
CA ILE A 61 0.07 20.43 -6.93
C ILE A 61 0.16 21.48 -5.80
N PRO A 62 -0.06 22.79 -6.08
CA PRO A 62 -0.08 23.85 -5.06
C PRO A 62 -1.32 23.73 -4.17
N PHE A 63 -1.13 23.78 -2.85
CA PHE A 63 -2.25 23.91 -1.91
C PHE A 63 -2.76 25.35 -1.92
N VAL A 64 -4.02 25.55 -2.31
CA VAL A 64 -4.84 26.70 -1.93
C VAL A 64 -6.02 26.15 -1.15
N GLY A 65 -6.01 26.36 0.15
CA GLY A 65 -7.01 25.97 1.13
C GLY A 65 -6.71 26.64 2.46
#